data_AF-A0A2Z4PW24-F1
#
_entry.id   AF-A0A2Z4PW24-F1
#
_cell.length_a   1.000
_cell.length_b   1.000
_cell.length_c   1.000
_cell.angle_alpha   90.00
_cell.angle_beta   90.00
_cell.angle_gamma   90.00
#
_symmetry.space_group_name_H-M   'P 1'
#
loop_
_entity.id
_entity.type
_entity.pdbx_description
1 polymer ?
#
loop_
_entity_poly.entity_id
_entity_poly.type
_entity_poly.pdbx_seq_one_letter_code
_entity_poly.pdbx_strand_id
1 'polypeptide(L)'
;MSTLLTYLIEPKQVFIATTTNLTLTITNPITSPALLFEGGRDPSAIDITIPIGQNADDLTTAETFTASTNTTGFSVSKVGDKYQVTSSVSSGTTLNPGQTILVTFTNVSISNTAASTSVTIEEFITSSSATTSVQVNKVQEELGIYAWIDPLTIGESGISTLWWQTTGGETVTIAGSSAQPFPDQFPVNGKPPHTKSYIIDAPIGQNAQTTYTLQVFATGKAPQMATATLTKHVPVITSFGLADKTQEGGMNIGPTESNNLFWTSLYATAAYWTGPLGRSQWYTNPVQSQFPPITPGLDVYNASNDKSKLPGTAEYSLTLTGYDPTNKGHNFTTSVTLDIQKVQLAYFKYAKNDNGDLSGIIYKTIPDNWPGTHYVVEHDGSAVLTIYQPGGNNSVYYLGSADTFHPQIQYFAQQENTSTISWVTANLVSLTLNGESVSDIDHGQYEAPSAGVYTLVGSASDGTQVQSVLKVGL
;
A
#
# COMPACT_ATOMS: atom_id res chain seq x y z
N MET A 1 13.46 3.24 -26.19
CA MET A 1 12.33 3.18 -25.23
C MET A 1 12.44 4.41 -24.32
N SER A 2 11.33 4.92 -23.78
CA SER A 2 11.35 5.97 -22.76
C SER A 2 11.73 5.38 -21.40
N THR A 3 12.33 6.19 -20.54
CA THR A 3 12.61 5.82 -19.15
C THR A 3 11.32 5.61 -18.36
N LEU A 4 11.37 4.75 -17.34
CA LEU A 4 10.27 4.55 -16.39
C LEU A 4 10.25 5.65 -15.33
N LEU A 5 11.42 6.20 -15.00
CA LEU A 5 11.61 7.24 -13.99
C LEU A 5 11.83 8.61 -14.66
N THR A 6 11.64 9.65 -13.85
CA THR A 6 12.02 11.02 -14.21
C THR A 6 13.22 11.46 -13.41
N TYR A 7 14.03 12.32 -14.05
CA TYR A 7 15.34 12.70 -13.55
C TYR A 7 15.47 14.22 -13.52
N LEU A 8 15.98 14.73 -12.41
CA LEU A 8 16.25 16.14 -12.21
C LEU A 8 17.60 16.28 -11.53
N ILE A 9 18.53 17.02 -12.14
CA ILE A 9 19.77 17.41 -11.48
C ILE A 9 19.70 18.87 -11.06
N GLU A 10 20.04 19.15 -9.81
CA GLU A 10 20.15 20.52 -9.31
C GLU A 10 21.50 20.74 -8.61
N PRO A 11 22.09 21.95 -8.73
CA PRO A 11 21.65 23.02 -9.63
C PRO A 11 21.86 22.69 -11.11
N LYS A 12 20.90 23.06 -11.97
CA LYS A 12 21.03 22.96 -13.45
C LYS A 12 22.06 23.90 -14.05
N GLN A 13 22.49 24.92 -13.31
CA GLN A 13 23.45 25.92 -13.74
C GLN A 13 24.54 26.04 -12.69
N VAL A 14 25.80 25.95 -13.14
CA VAL A 14 26.99 25.95 -12.28
C VAL A 14 28.04 26.88 -12.85
N PHE A 15 28.83 27.51 -11.97
CA PHE A 15 29.91 28.39 -12.40
C PHE A 15 31.18 27.60 -12.74
N ILE A 16 31.84 27.95 -13.84
CA ILE A 16 33.12 27.34 -14.25
C ILE A 16 34.20 27.57 -13.18
N ALA A 17 35.22 26.70 -13.15
CA ALA A 17 36.36 26.80 -12.22
C ALA A 17 35.98 26.87 -10.73
N THR A 18 34.77 26.43 -10.37
CA THR A 18 34.29 26.36 -9.00
C THR A 18 34.17 24.92 -8.51
N THR A 19 33.91 24.76 -7.21
CA THR A 19 33.51 23.47 -6.63
C THR A 19 32.07 23.59 -6.15
N THR A 20 31.22 22.66 -6.56
CA THR A 20 29.81 22.64 -6.17
C THR A 20 29.32 21.22 -5.89
N ASN A 21 28.24 21.11 -5.12
CA ASN A 21 27.54 19.85 -4.94
C ASN A 21 26.41 19.77 -5.98
N LEU A 22 26.18 18.57 -6.51
CA LEU A 22 25.06 18.28 -7.40
C LEU A 22 24.17 17.22 -6.76
N THR A 23 22.86 17.39 -6.83
CA THR A 23 21.89 16.38 -6.40
C THR A 23 21.09 15.93 -7.60
N LEU A 24 21.13 14.63 -7.90
CA LEU A 24 20.25 13.97 -8.84
C LEU A 24 19.04 13.40 -8.07
N THR A 25 17.87 13.93 -8.35
CA THR A 25 16.58 13.43 -7.89
C THR A 25 16.00 12.51 -8.95
N ILE A 26 15.83 11.25 -8.58
CA ILE A 26 15.26 10.18 -9.40
C ILE A 26 13.85 9.93 -8.88
N THR A 27 12.81 10.07 -9.69
CA THR A 27 11.41 9.99 -9.22
C THR A 27 10.65 8.92 -9.96
N ASN A 28 9.94 8.05 -9.23
CA ASN A 28 8.88 7.25 -9.82
C ASN A 28 7.67 8.18 -10.07
N PRO A 29 7.20 8.39 -11.30
CA PRO A 29 6.06 9.28 -11.54
C PRO A 29 4.84 8.88 -10.74
N ILE A 30 4.06 9.86 -10.29
CA ILE A 30 2.83 9.63 -9.49
C ILE A 30 1.81 8.76 -10.25
N THR A 31 1.83 8.82 -11.59
CA THR A 31 0.95 8.07 -12.49
C THR A 31 1.48 6.67 -12.85
N SER A 32 2.71 6.35 -12.47
CA SER A 32 3.33 5.05 -12.76
C SER A 32 2.95 4.02 -11.70
N PRO A 33 3.03 2.71 -11.99
CA PRO A 33 2.90 1.68 -10.97
C PRO A 33 4.10 1.70 -10.00
N ALA A 34 3.95 1.00 -8.86
CA ALA A 34 5.10 0.74 -7.99
C ALA A 34 6.16 -0.09 -8.73
N LEU A 35 7.42 0.30 -8.58
CA LEU A 35 8.55 -0.33 -9.27
C LEU A 35 9.39 -1.13 -8.27
N LEU A 36 9.57 -2.43 -8.52
CA LEU A 36 10.47 -3.25 -7.75
C LEU A 36 11.90 -3.11 -8.30
N PHE A 37 12.81 -2.63 -7.47
CA PHE A 37 14.24 -2.74 -7.72
C PHE A 37 14.72 -4.08 -7.17
N GLU A 38 14.93 -5.04 -8.06
CA GLU A 38 15.42 -6.37 -7.70
C GLU A 38 16.81 -6.25 -7.05
N GLY A 39 17.01 -6.98 -5.96
CA GLY A 39 18.31 -7.09 -5.30
C GLY A 39 19.03 -8.38 -5.69
N GLY A 40 20.18 -8.64 -5.07
CA GLY A 40 20.90 -9.90 -5.23
C GLY A 40 22.00 -9.85 -6.29
N ARG A 41 22.15 -10.94 -7.06
CA ARG A 41 23.28 -11.14 -7.98
C ARG A 41 23.20 -10.24 -9.23
N ASP A 42 22.00 -10.12 -9.79
CA ASP A 42 21.71 -9.34 -10.98
C ASP A 42 20.67 -8.26 -10.61
N PRO A 43 21.07 -7.22 -9.87
CA PRO A 43 20.13 -6.26 -9.32
C PRO A 43 19.59 -5.31 -10.42
N SER A 44 18.38 -4.80 -10.21
CA SER A 44 17.96 -3.59 -10.92
C SER A 44 18.93 -2.45 -10.59
N ALA A 45 19.32 -1.69 -11.59
CA ALA A 45 20.33 -0.65 -11.48
C ALA A 45 19.95 0.62 -12.24
N ILE A 46 20.43 1.76 -11.75
CA ILE A 46 20.50 3.01 -12.51
C ILE A 46 21.96 3.41 -12.58
N ASP A 47 22.52 3.39 -13.78
CA ASP A 47 23.89 3.79 -14.03
C ASP A 47 23.93 5.28 -14.40
N ILE A 48 24.75 6.04 -13.70
CA ILE A 48 24.92 7.48 -13.90
C ILE A 48 26.35 7.74 -14.36
N THR A 49 26.50 8.35 -15.53
CA THR A 49 27.80 8.72 -16.10
C THR A 49 27.97 10.23 -16.03
N ILE A 50 28.91 10.67 -15.19
CA ILE A 50 29.35 12.07 -15.13
C ILE A 50 30.42 12.28 -16.22
N PRO A 51 30.29 13.27 -17.12
CA PRO A 51 31.33 13.55 -18.12
C PRO A 51 32.62 14.06 -17.47
N ILE A 52 33.71 13.31 -17.64
CA ILE A 52 35.04 13.63 -17.08
C ILE A 52 36.07 13.63 -18.21
N GLY A 53 36.77 14.75 -18.38
CA GLY A 53 37.79 14.87 -19.42
C GLY A 53 38.28 16.30 -19.64
N GLN A 54 38.86 16.55 -20.81
CA GLN A 54 39.43 17.85 -21.18
C GLN A 54 38.64 18.55 -22.29
N ASN A 55 37.51 17.98 -22.71
CA ASN A 55 36.66 18.58 -23.73
C ASN A 55 35.82 19.71 -23.13
N ALA A 56 35.37 20.62 -24.00
CA ALA A 56 34.57 21.76 -23.59
C ALA A 56 33.24 21.34 -22.94
N ASP A 57 32.68 20.19 -23.31
CA ASP A 57 31.44 19.61 -22.80
C ASP A 57 31.63 18.66 -21.60
N ASP A 58 32.85 18.47 -21.10
CA ASP A 58 33.08 17.69 -19.87
C ASP A 58 32.70 18.50 -18.62
N LEU A 59 31.96 17.90 -17.69
CA LEU A 59 31.53 18.58 -16.46
C LEU A 59 32.73 18.89 -15.56
N THR A 60 33.65 17.94 -15.44
CA THR A 60 34.86 18.05 -14.62
C THR A 60 36.08 17.51 -15.35
N THR A 61 37.27 17.95 -14.93
CA THR A 61 38.54 17.50 -15.50
C THR A 61 39.14 16.28 -14.81
N ALA A 62 38.65 15.96 -13.61
CA ALA A 62 39.10 14.83 -12.83
C ALA A 62 38.01 14.40 -11.85
N GLU A 63 38.05 13.13 -11.46
CA GLU A 63 37.11 12.59 -10.51
C GLU A 63 37.52 12.89 -9.07
N THR A 64 37.21 14.10 -8.61
CA THR A 64 37.55 14.60 -7.26
C THR A 64 36.39 14.59 -6.28
N PHE A 65 35.22 14.11 -6.72
CA PHE A 65 33.98 14.14 -5.98
C PHE A 65 33.61 12.76 -5.42
N THR A 66 32.63 12.74 -4.52
CA THR A 66 32.06 11.50 -3.96
C THR A 66 30.57 11.46 -4.24
N ALA A 67 30.00 10.27 -4.44
CA ALA A 67 28.56 10.08 -4.59
C ALA A 67 28.01 9.39 -3.33
N SER A 68 26.86 9.84 -2.85
CA SER A 68 26.16 9.23 -1.72
C SER A 68 24.64 9.32 -1.91
N THR A 69 23.90 8.46 -1.20
CA THR A 69 22.44 8.54 -1.11
C THR A 69 22.03 8.38 0.34
N ASN A 70 21.01 9.12 0.76
CA ASN A 70 20.36 8.98 2.05
C ASN A 70 18.96 8.34 1.93
N THR A 71 18.58 7.90 0.72
CA THR A 71 17.29 7.27 0.49
C THR A 71 17.29 5.85 1.04
N THR A 72 16.46 5.61 2.06
CA THR A 72 16.30 4.29 2.69
C THR A 72 16.00 3.21 1.64
N GLY A 73 16.70 2.08 1.75
CA GLY A 73 16.53 0.94 0.84
C GLY A 73 17.41 1.03 -0.41
N PHE A 74 18.06 2.15 -0.69
CA PHE A 74 18.95 2.31 -1.84
C PHE A 74 20.40 2.55 -1.42
N SER A 75 21.32 2.20 -2.31
CA SER A 75 22.75 2.49 -2.18
C SER A 75 23.29 3.03 -3.50
N VAL A 76 24.36 3.83 -3.43
CA VAL A 76 25.11 4.27 -4.61
C VAL A 76 26.56 3.85 -4.46
N SER A 77 27.12 3.27 -5.51
CA SER A 77 28.51 2.83 -5.55
C SER A 77 29.12 3.08 -6.92
N LYS A 78 30.44 3.15 -6.99
CA LYS A 78 31.14 3.33 -8.26
C LYS A 78 31.44 1.97 -8.89
N VAL A 79 31.09 1.80 -10.16
CA VAL A 79 31.35 0.61 -10.97
C VAL A 79 31.96 1.04 -12.30
N GLY A 80 33.27 0.80 -12.47
CA GLY A 80 33.99 1.30 -13.65
C GLY A 80 34.01 2.83 -13.68
N ASP A 81 33.50 3.41 -14.76
CA ASP A 81 33.35 4.85 -14.99
C ASP A 81 31.96 5.40 -14.60
N LYS A 82 31.07 4.55 -14.06
CA LYS A 82 29.70 4.90 -13.71
C LYS A 82 29.45 4.88 -12.20
N TYR A 83 28.46 5.65 -11.78
CA TYR A 83 27.88 5.61 -10.45
C TYR A 83 26.56 4.85 -10.52
N GLN A 84 26.53 3.68 -9.90
CA GLN A 84 25.41 2.77 -9.95
C GLN A 84 24.56 2.89 -8.69
N VAL A 85 23.27 3.13 -8.87
CA VAL A 85 22.25 3.09 -7.82
C VAL A 85 21.56 1.73 -7.85
N THR A 86 21.53 1.03 -6.71
CA THR A 86 20.89 -0.29 -6.57
C THR A 86 20.10 -0.39 -5.26
N SER A 87 19.27 -1.42 -5.14
CA SER A 87 18.69 -1.80 -3.85
C SER A 87 19.79 -2.22 -2.87
N SER A 88 19.79 -1.61 -1.68
CA SER A 88 20.64 -2.01 -0.55
C SER A 88 20.13 -3.28 0.16
N VAL A 89 18.90 -3.73 -0.15
CA VAL A 89 18.26 -4.92 0.41
C VAL A 89 18.32 -6.06 -0.61
N SER A 90 18.75 -7.25 -0.19
CA SER A 90 18.91 -8.41 -1.08
C SER A 90 17.60 -8.90 -1.70
N SER A 91 16.48 -8.78 -0.99
CA SER A 91 15.14 -9.11 -1.51
C SER A 91 14.61 -8.06 -2.52
N GLY A 92 15.34 -6.96 -2.70
CA GLY A 92 14.88 -5.81 -3.47
C GLY A 92 14.17 -4.77 -2.63
N THR A 93 13.96 -3.60 -3.24
CA THR A 93 13.30 -2.44 -2.65
C THR A 93 12.24 -1.90 -3.60
N THR A 94 11.03 -1.64 -3.10
CA THR A 94 9.95 -1.07 -3.91
C THR A 94 10.00 0.46 -3.87
N LEU A 95 10.09 1.09 -5.04
CA LEU A 95 9.90 2.53 -5.21
C LEU A 95 8.44 2.80 -5.60
N ASN A 96 7.64 3.27 -4.65
CA ASN A 96 6.22 3.55 -4.86
C ASN A 96 6.02 4.81 -5.72
N PRO A 97 4.83 4.99 -6.33
CA PRO A 97 4.55 6.17 -7.15
C PRO A 97 4.76 7.46 -6.36
N GLY A 98 5.48 8.40 -6.97
CA GLY A 98 5.90 9.69 -6.42
C GLY A 98 7.01 9.65 -5.36
N GLN A 99 7.55 8.47 -5.02
CA GLN A 99 8.76 8.39 -4.19
C GLN A 99 10.00 8.74 -5.01
N THR A 100 11.02 9.23 -4.31
CA THR A 100 12.28 9.68 -4.91
C THR A 100 13.50 9.01 -4.32
N ILE A 101 14.53 8.83 -5.14
CA ILE A 101 15.90 8.51 -4.74
C ILE A 101 16.74 9.76 -4.93
N LEU A 102 17.48 10.16 -3.89
CA LEU A 102 18.36 11.32 -3.91
C LEU A 102 19.81 10.85 -3.96
N VAL A 103 20.52 11.22 -5.02
CA VAL A 103 21.95 10.95 -5.17
C VAL A 103 22.70 12.27 -5.13
N THR A 104 23.57 12.46 -4.14
CA THR A 104 24.36 13.67 -3.97
C THR A 104 25.82 13.41 -4.37
N PHE A 105 26.28 14.15 -5.37
CA PHE A 105 27.67 14.28 -5.78
C PHE A 105 28.31 15.47 -5.05
N THR A 106 29.20 15.20 -4.10
CA THR A 106 29.80 16.22 -3.24
C THR A 106 31.18 16.62 -3.74
N ASN A 107 31.45 17.93 -3.80
CA ASN A 107 32.69 18.55 -4.23
C ASN A 107 33.05 18.35 -5.72
N VAL A 108 32.06 18.45 -6.62
CA VAL A 108 32.30 18.39 -8.07
C VAL A 108 33.08 19.63 -8.50
N SER A 109 34.30 19.43 -9.01
CA SER A 109 35.17 20.50 -9.51
C SER A 109 34.79 20.84 -10.96
N ILE A 110 34.08 21.94 -11.17
CA ILE A 110 33.56 22.31 -12.49
C ILE A 110 34.71 22.75 -13.40
N SER A 111 34.74 22.21 -14.62
CA SER A 111 35.75 22.57 -15.62
C SER A 111 35.73 24.08 -15.95
N ASN A 112 36.84 24.58 -16.47
CA ASN A 112 37.06 26.02 -16.70
C ASN A 112 36.46 26.55 -18.01
N THR A 113 35.71 25.72 -18.74
CA THR A 113 35.15 26.07 -20.06
C THR A 113 33.62 26.12 -19.96
N ALA A 114 33.04 27.27 -20.33
CA ALA A 114 31.60 27.45 -20.34
C ALA A 114 30.98 26.65 -21.51
N ALA A 115 30.04 25.76 -21.18
CA ALA A 115 29.33 24.89 -22.13
C ALA A 115 28.19 24.18 -21.41
N SER A 116 27.25 23.62 -22.18
CA SER A 116 26.31 22.62 -21.65
C SER A 116 26.98 21.26 -21.60
N THR A 117 26.71 20.48 -20.55
CA THR A 117 27.20 19.11 -20.37
C THR A 117 26.05 18.18 -20.03
N SER A 118 26.13 16.94 -20.47
CA SER A 118 25.06 15.96 -20.42
C SER A 118 25.43 14.83 -19.48
N VAL A 119 24.80 14.76 -18.31
CA VAL A 119 24.92 13.60 -17.43
C VAL A 119 24.06 12.49 -17.99
N THR A 120 24.69 11.39 -18.42
CA THR A 120 23.99 10.25 -19.04
C THR A 120 23.47 9.31 -17.97
N ILE A 121 22.26 8.83 -18.15
CA ILE A 121 21.56 7.96 -17.20
C ILE A 121 21.03 6.75 -17.96
N GLU A 122 21.37 5.56 -17.49
CA GLU A 122 20.89 4.29 -18.04
C GLU A 122 20.10 3.53 -16.96
N GLU A 123 18.86 3.22 -17.27
CA GLU A 123 17.98 2.41 -16.43
C GLU A 123 18.09 0.95 -16.83
N PHE A 124 18.24 0.08 -15.84
CA PHE A 124 18.12 -1.37 -15.94
C PHE A 124 17.17 -1.83 -14.83
N ILE A 125 15.87 -1.70 -15.06
CA ILE A 125 14.85 -2.02 -14.05
C ILE A 125 14.03 -3.19 -14.57
N THR A 126 14.13 -4.33 -13.89
CA THR A 126 13.53 -5.61 -14.31
C THR A 126 13.96 -5.98 -15.74
N SER A 127 13.04 -6.24 -16.66
CA SER A 127 13.33 -6.56 -18.07
C SER A 127 13.43 -5.33 -18.98
N SER A 128 13.39 -4.11 -18.43
CA SER A 128 13.40 -2.88 -19.22
C SER A 128 14.76 -2.18 -19.14
N SER A 129 15.21 -1.68 -20.30
CA SER A 129 16.38 -0.82 -20.40
C SER A 129 16.07 0.44 -21.19
N ALA A 130 16.45 1.59 -20.66
CA ALA A 130 16.30 2.87 -21.32
C ALA A 130 17.46 3.81 -20.98
N THR A 131 17.75 4.75 -21.88
CA THR A 131 18.80 5.74 -21.69
C THR A 131 18.19 7.13 -21.81
N THR A 132 18.60 8.03 -20.93
CA THR A 132 18.26 9.44 -20.98
C THR A 132 19.45 10.27 -20.54
N SER A 133 19.29 11.58 -20.51
CA SER A 133 20.31 12.49 -20.01
C SER A 133 19.70 13.73 -19.37
N VAL A 134 20.39 14.27 -18.38
CA VAL A 134 20.06 15.56 -17.76
C VAL A 134 21.17 16.57 -18.05
N GLN A 135 20.78 17.78 -18.44
CA GLN A 135 21.71 18.84 -18.81
C GLN A 135 22.12 19.66 -17.60
N VAL A 136 23.42 19.96 -17.52
CA VAL A 136 24.01 20.94 -16.60
C VAL A 136 24.71 22.01 -17.44
N ASN A 137 24.40 23.28 -17.19
CA ASN A 137 24.99 24.39 -17.92
C ASN A 137 26.12 25.01 -17.10
N LYS A 138 27.34 24.98 -17.64
CA LYS A 138 28.49 25.67 -17.06
C LYS A 138 28.56 27.10 -17.60
N VAL A 139 28.57 28.07 -16.71
CA VAL A 139 28.54 29.50 -17.03
C VAL A 139 29.77 30.22 -16.46
N GLN A 140 30.12 31.37 -17.04
CA GLN A 140 31.25 32.16 -16.57
C GLN A 140 31.08 32.63 -15.13
N GLU A 141 32.18 32.69 -14.37
CA GLU A 141 32.22 33.17 -12.99
C GLU A 141 32.15 34.72 -12.94
N GLU A 142 30.99 35.28 -13.30
CA GLU A 142 30.70 36.72 -13.21
C GLU A 142 29.69 37.02 -12.09
N LEU A 143 29.16 38.25 -11.99
CA LEU A 143 28.02 38.50 -11.11
C LEU A 143 26.86 37.64 -11.61
N GLY A 144 26.35 36.73 -10.77
CA GLY A 144 25.28 35.82 -11.16
C GLY A 144 24.60 35.20 -9.96
N ILE A 145 23.34 34.79 -10.13
CA ILE A 145 22.57 34.05 -9.14
C ILE A 145 21.76 32.97 -9.84
N TYR A 146 21.69 31.79 -9.23
CA TYR A 146 20.84 30.68 -9.61
C TYR A 146 20.04 30.23 -8.40
N ALA A 147 18.78 29.88 -8.61
CA ALA A 147 17.89 29.44 -7.55
C ALA A 147 17.14 28.19 -7.98
N TRP A 148 16.91 27.30 -7.02
CA TRP A 148 16.12 26.08 -7.21
C TRP A 148 15.39 25.74 -5.91
N ILE A 149 14.39 24.87 -6.01
CA ILE A 149 13.55 24.48 -4.88
C ILE A 149 13.54 22.96 -4.80
N ASP A 150 13.76 22.44 -3.60
CA ASP A 150 13.79 21.00 -3.34
C ASP A 150 13.10 20.65 -2.01
N PRO A 151 12.02 19.84 -2.03
CA PRO A 151 11.30 19.35 -3.21
C PRO A 151 10.50 20.45 -3.94
N LEU A 152 10.43 20.39 -5.26
CA LEU A 152 9.71 21.37 -6.11
C LEU A 152 8.17 21.35 -5.92
N THR A 153 7.64 20.24 -5.39
CA THR A 153 6.20 20.03 -5.21
C THR A 153 5.92 19.53 -3.80
N ILE A 154 4.97 20.17 -3.10
CA ILE A 154 4.57 19.81 -1.73
C ILE A 154 3.06 19.88 -1.54
N GLY A 155 2.57 19.29 -0.44
CA GLY A 155 1.18 19.42 -0.01
C GLY A 155 0.94 20.68 0.82
N GLU A 156 -0.29 20.91 1.23
CA GLU A 156 -0.68 22.13 1.97
C GLU A 156 0.03 22.32 3.31
N SER A 157 0.35 21.23 4.01
CA SER A 157 1.13 21.24 5.27
C SER A 157 2.61 20.94 5.04
N GLY A 158 3.05 20.85 3.78
CA GLY A 158 4.42 20.52 3.44
C GLY A 158 5.36 21.71 3.59
N ILE A 159 6.65 21.39 3.73
CA ILE A 159 7.76 22.35 3.68
C ILE A 159 8.70 21.97 2.53
N SER A 160 9.36 22.98 1.97
CA SER A 160 10.40 22.82 0.97
C SER A 160 11.59 23.72 1.31
N THR A 161 12.69 23.58 0.58
CA THR A 161 13.87 24.42 0.72
C THR A 161 14.12 25.20 -0.56
N LEU A 162 14.13 26.52 -0.46
CA LEU A 162 14.65 27.40 -1.49
C LEU A 162 16.16 27.46 -1.36
N TRP A 163 16.87 27.02 -2.39
CA TRP A 163 18.31 27.08 -2.49
C TRP A 163 18.73 28.11 -3.52
N TRP A 164 19.89 28.71 -3.30
CA TRP A 164 20.53 29.53 -4.32
C TRP A 164 22.04 29.49 -4.24
N GLN A 165 22.65 29.77 -5.38
CA GLN A 165 24.09 29.86 -5.56
C GLN A 165 24.42 31.17 -6.28
N THR A 166 25.44 31.88 -5.81
CA THR A 166 25.86 33.16 -6.40
C THR A 166 27.37 33.35 -6.45
N THR A 167 27.84 34.13 -7.42
CA THR A 167 29.23 34.58 -7.57
C THR A 167 29.27 36.08 -7.78
N GLY A 168 30.33 36.73 -7.29
CA GLY A 168 30.57 38.16 -7.49
C GLY A 168 29.57 39.11 -6.82
N GLY A 169 28.66 38.60 -5.98
CA GLY A 169 27.64 39.36 -5.23
C GLY A 169 28.03 39.69 -3.80
N GLU A 170 27.39 40.70 -3.22
CA GLU A 170 27.57 41.17 -1.84
C GLU A 170 26.33 40.85 -0.97
N THR A 171 25.14 41.00 -1.54
CA THR A 171 23.87 40.72 -0.86
C THR A 171 22.86 40.07 -1.81
N VAL A 172 21.96 39.27 -1.24
CA VAL A 172 20.81 38.69 -1.94
C VAL A 172 19.53 39.13 -1.24
N THR A 173 18.54 39.58 -2.01
CA THR A 173 17.17 39.80 -1.52
C THR A 173 16.24 38.74 -2.12
N ILE A 174 15.17 38.42 -1.40
CA ILE A 174 14.17 37.44 -1.82
C ILE A 174 12.79 38.09 -1.77
N ALA A 175 12.09 38.06 -2.89
CA ALA A 175 10.68 38.42 -2.98
C ALA A 175 9.84 37.16 -3.24
N GLY A 176 8.73 37.03 -2.54
CA GLY A 176 7.79 35.90 -2.66
C GLY A 176 6.83 35.85 -1.47
N SER A 177 5.91 34.89 -1.47
CA SER A 177 5.03 34.63 -0.33
C SER A 177 5.53 33.45 0.49
N SER A 178 5.60 33.63 1.80
CA SER A 178 5.91 32.61 2.80
C SER A 178 5.14 32.94 4.08
N ALA A 179 4.83 31.95 4.91
CA ALA A 179 4.16 32.21 6.18
C ALA A 179 5.06 33.01 7.14
N GLN A 180 6.38 32.80 7.03
CA GLN A 180 7.38 33.63 7.69
C GLN A 180 7.97 34.65 6.70
N PRO A 181 7.99 35.95 7.04
CA PRO A 181 8.60 36.95 6.18
C PRO A 181 10.10 36.67 6.00
N PHE A 182 10.61 36.95 4.80
CA PHE A 182 12.04 36.87 4.54
C PHE A 182 12.77 38.01 5.27
N PRO A 183 14.02 37.76 5.72
CA PRO A 183 14.93 38.85 6.07
C PRO A 183 15.09 39.84 4.91
N ASP A 184 15.29 41.12 5.23
CA ASP A 184 15.47 42.18 4.22
C ASP A 184 16.62 41.88 3.23
N GLN A 185 17.69 41.26 3.73
CA GLN A 185 18.84 40.86 2.93
C GLN A 185 19.60 39.68 3.53
N PHE A 186 20.19 38.89 2.65
CA PHE A 186 21.11 37.80 2.97
C PHE A 186 22.52 38.22 2.56
N PRO A 187 23.48 38.39 3.50
CA PRO A 187 24.86 38.71 3.14
C PRO A 187 25.53 37.53 2.45
N VAL A 188 26.39 37.84 1.47
CA VAL A 188 27.22 36.89 0.73
C VAL A 188 28.63 36.91 1.31
N ASN A 189 29.04 35.82 1.95
CA ASN A 189 30.34 35.67 2.62
C ASN A 189 30.99 34.33 2.27
N GLY A 190 32.32 34.28 2.18
CA GLY A 190 33.08 33.05 1.92
C GLY A 190 33.77 33.01 0.54
N LYS A 191 34.07 31.82 0.04
CA LYS A 191 34.66 31.63 -1.30
C LYS A 191 33.52 31.40 -2.31
N PRO A 192 33.57 32.00 -3.51
CA PRO A 192 32.63 31.66 -4.56
C PRO A 192 32.78 30.18 -4.95
N PRO A 193 31.66 29.52 -5.28
CA PRO A 193 30.32 30.06 -5.36
C PRO A 193 29.63 29.97 -3.99
N HIS A 194 28.90 31.01 -3.62
CA HIS A 194 28.23 31.07 -2.31
C HIS A 194 26.87 30.39 -2.42
N THR A 195 26.74 29.24 -1.76
CA THR A 195 25.47 28.50 -1.68
C THR A 195 24.80 28.76 -0.34
N LYS A 196 23.50 29.06 -0.37
CA LYS A 196 22.69 29.28 0.82
C LYS A 196 21.27 28.77 0.58
N SER A 197 20.52 28.57 1.66
CA SER A 197 19.16 28.08 1.62
C SER A 197 18.25 28.74 2.65
N TYR A 198 16.95 28.61 2.42
CA TYR A 198 15.90 29.07 3.32
C TYR A 198 14.70 28.12 3.23
N ILE A 199 14.14 27.75 4.39
CA ILE A 199 12.94 26.90 4.45
C ILE A 199 11.73 27.73 4.02
N ILE A 200 10.93 27.19 3.10
CA ILE A 200 9.72 27.81 2.58
C ILE A 200 8.52 26.89 2.79
N ASP A 201 7.39 27.47 3.12
CA ASP A 201 6.13 26.75 3.31
C ASP A 201 5.32 26.67 2.01
N ALA A 202 4.26 25.87 2.03
CA ALA A 202 3.35 25.76 0.91
C ALA A 202 2.73 27.13 0.54
N PRO A 203 2.50 27.39 -0.77
CA PRO A 203 1.77 28.55 -1.25
C PRO A 203 0.51 28.87 -0.43
N ILE A 204 0.37 30.13 -0.03
CA ILE A 204 -0.70 30.58 0.88
C ILE A 204 -2.06 30.55 0.17
N GLY A 205 -3.11 30.14 0.88
CA GLY A 205 -4.49 30.19 0.42
C GLY A 205 -4.74 29.25 -0.77
N GLN A 206 -5.40 29.73 -1.82
CA GLN A 206 -5.78 28.90 -2.97
C GLN A 206 -4.75 28.87 -4.10
N ASN A 207 -3.61 29.53 -3.94
CA ASN A 207 -2.57 29.57 -4.94
C ASN A 207 -1.95 28.17 -5.11
N ALA A 208 -1.98 27.64 -6.34
CA ALA A 208 -1.30 26.39 -6.65
C ALA A 208 0.22 26.55 -6.72
N GLN A 209 0.72 27.78 -6.87
CA GLN A 209 2.14 28.05 -7.06
C GLN A 209 2.56 29.33 -6.35
N THR A 210 3.84 29.40 -5.99
CA THR A 210 4.51 30.63 -5.56
C THR A 210 5.86 30.70 -6.24
N THR A 211 6.10 31.81 -6.95
CA THR A 211 7.40 32.10 -7.56
C THR A 211 8.19 33.01 -6.64
N TYR A 212 9.36 32.52 -6.22
CA TYR A 212 10.35 33.29 -5.50
C TYR A 212 11.28 33.95 -6.50
N THR A 213 11.51 35.24 -6.32
CA THR A 213 12.42 36.05 -7.13
C THR A 213 13.58 36.46 -6.25
N LEU A 214 14.78 36.03 -6.60
CA LEU A 214 16.00 36.36 -5.90
C LEU A 214 16.78 37.39 -6.72
N GLN A 215 17.28 38.42 -6.06
CA GLN A 215 18.12 39.43 -6.69
C GLN A 215 19.46 39.49 -5.97
N VAL A 216 20.56 39.40 -6.71
CA VAL A 216 21.91 39.61 -6.17
C VAL A 216 22.44 40.99 -6.55
N PHE A 217 23.01 41.68 -5.57
CA PHE A 217 23.57 43.03 -5.72
C PHE A 217 25.08 43.00 -5.50
N ALA A 218 25.80 43.85 -6.23
CA ALA A 218 27.21 44.13 -6.03
C ALA A 218 27.49 45.59 -6.37
N THR A 219 28.43 46.21 -5.66
CA THR A 219 28.75 47.62 -5.84
C THR A 219 29.20 47.91 -7.28
N GLY A 220 28.56 48.89 -7.92
CA GLY A 220 28.88 49.32 -9.28
C GLY A 220 28.42 48.37 -10.40
N LYS A 221 27.63 47.34 -10.10
CA LYS A 221 27.06 46.41 -11.08
C LYS A 221 25.53 46.42 -11.08
N ALA A 222 24.93 46.16 -12.24
CA ALA A 222 23.49 45.95 -12.32
C ALA A 222 23.09 44.64 -11.61
N PRO A 223 22.01 44.61 -10.83
CA PRO A 223 21.56 43.41 -10.14
C PRO A 223 21.26 42.28 -11.12
N GLN A 224 21.56 41.04 -10.72
CA GLN A 224 21.15 39.85 -11.46
C GLN A 224 19.99 39.16 -10.74
N MET A 225 19.15 38.46 -11.51
CA MET A 225 17.93 37.87 -10.99
C MET A 225 17.83 36.39 -11.34
N ALA A 226 17.28 35.62 -10.40
CA ALA A 226 16.86 34.24 -10.61
C ALA A 226 15.46 34.06 -10.05
N THR A 227 14.73 33.09 -10.61
CA THR A 227 13.42 32.70 -10.10
C THR A 227 13.36 31.20 -9.86
N ALA A 228 12.58 30.81 -8.86
CA ALA A 228 12.24 29.42 -8.62
C ALA A 228 10.78 29.33 -8.18
N THR A 229 10.04 28.34 -8.68
CA THR A 229 8.59 28.23 -8.46
C THR A 229 8.28 26.97 -7.67
N LEU A 230 7.72 27.13 -6.47
CA LEU A 230 7.17 26.03 -5.67
C LEU A 230 5.75 25.74 -6.11
N THR A 231 5.43 24.46 -6.32
CA THR A 231 4.07 24.01 -6.63
C THR A 231 3.43 23.33 -5.43
N LYS A 232 2.19 23.70 -5.13
CA LYS A 232 1.31 23.04 -4.18
C LYS A 232 0.42 22.05 -4.93
N HIS A 233 0.46 20.78 -4.52
CA HIS A 233 -0.30 19.72 -5.16
C HIS A 233 -1.47 19.26 -4.29
N VAL A 234 -2.53 18.80 -4.94
CA VAL A 234 -3.66 18.15 -4.28
C VAL A 234 -3.22 16.81 -3.66
N PRO A 235 -3.88 16.34 -2.59
CA PRO A 235 -3.65 14.99 -2.07
C PRO A 235 -3.78 13.92 -3.15
N VAL A 236 -2.91 12.92 -3.12
CA VAL A 236 -2.96 11.78 -4.05
C VAL A 236 -2.89 10.47 -3.28
N ILE A 237 -3.81 9.55 -3.57
CA ILE A 237 -3.74 8.16 -3.12
C ILE A 237 -2.90 7.39 -4.14
N THR A 238 -1.75 6.88 -3.71
CA THR A 238 -0.82 6.15 -4.58
C THR A 238 -1.01 4.63 -4.50
N SER A 239 -1.62 4.14 -3.41
CA SER A 239 -2.09 2.77 -3.28
C SER A 239 -3.18 2.66 -2.22
N PHE A 240 -4.15 1.77 -2.42
CA PHE A 240 -5.15 1.36 -1.44
C PHE A 240 -5.62 -0.07 -1.73
N GLY A 241 -5.50 -0.98 -0.77
CA GLY A 241 -5.86 -2.39 -0.94
C GLY A 241 -5.63 -3.23 0.31
N LEU A 242 -5.41 -4.54 0.14
CA LEU A 242 -4.98 -5.44 1.21
C LEU A 242 -3.44 -5.54 1.25
N ALA A 243 -2.87 -5.66 2.45
CA ALA A 243 -1.43 -5.66 2.69
C ALA A 243 -0.73 -6.90 2.14
N ASP A 244 -1.32 -8.07 2.37
CA ASP A 244 -0.87 -9.32 1.79
C ASP A 244 -1.75 -9.59 0.57
N LYS A 245 -1.13 -9.85 -0.58
CA LYS A 245 -1.79 -10.63 -1.63
C LYS A 245 -1.93 -12.06 -1.10
N THR A 246 -2.81 -12.29 -0.13
CA THR A 246 -3.18 -13.63 0.29
C THR A 246 -3.88 -14.31 -0.88
N GLN A 247 -3.04 -15.03 -1.62
CA GLN A 247 -3.27 -16.29 -2.32
C GLN A 247 -4.52 -16.38 -3.24
N GLU A 248 -4.24 -16.59 -4.53
CA GLU A 248 -5.09 -17.26 -5.53
C GLU A 248 -6.60 -17.35 -5.20
N GLY A 249 -7.35 -16.27 -5.42
CA GLY A 249 -8.81 -16.32 -5.20
C GLY A 249 -9.61 -15.03 -5.35
N GLY A 250 -8.99 -13.88 -5.61
CA GLY A 250 -9.70 -12.60 -5.66
C GLY A 250 -10.03 -12.08 -4.26
N MET A 251 -10.88 -11.04 -4.19
CA MET A 251 -11.25 -10.31 -2.97
C MET A 251 -12.11 -11.13 -1.98
N ASN A 252 -12.03 -12.45 -2.01
CA ASN A 252 -12.83 -13.36 -1.18
C ASN A 252 -12.19 -13.56 0.20
N ILE A 253 -12.87 -13.10 1.25
CA ILE A 253 -12.42 -13.13 2.63
C ILE A 253 -13.34 -14.04 3.46
N GLY A 254 -12.77 -14.86 4.33
CA GLY A 254 -13.54 -15.66 5.28
C GLY A 254 -14.38 -14.77 6.23
N PRO A 255 -15.54 -15.24 6.71
CA PRO A 255 -16.48 -14.40 7.48
C PRO A 255 -15.93 -13.96 8.85
N THR A 256 -14.91 -14.63 9.39
CA THR A 256 -14.18 -14.22 10.62
C THR A 256 -12.69 -13.99 10.37
N GLU A 257 -12.28 -13.90 9.10
CA GLU A 257 -10.87 -13.76 8.75
C GLU A 257 -10.42 -12.31 8.96
N SER A 258 -9.31 -12.14 9.68
CA SER A 258 -8.69 -10.83 9.86
C SER A 258 -7.67 -10.58 8.77
N ASN A 259 -7.70 -9.37 8.22
CA ASN A 259 -6.76 -8.89 7.22
C ASN A 259 -6.31 -7.47 7.56
N ASN A 260 -5.28 -6.97 6.88
CA ASN A 260 -4.84 -5.58 7.00
C ASN A 260 -5.10 -4.84 5.70
N LEU A 261 -5.74 -3.66 5.78
CA LEU A 261 -5.68 -2.72 4.66
C LEU A 261 -4.25 -2.22 4.51
N PHE A 262 -3.85 -1.85 3.31
CA PHE A 262 -2.60 -1.18 3.01
C PHE A 262 -2.88 0.07 2.20
N TRP A 263 -2.23 1.17 2.54
CA TRP A 263 -2.32 2.36 1.73
C TRP A 263 -1.14 3.30 1.86
N THR A 264 -0.95 4.09 0.81
CA THR A 264 0.05 5.14 0.70
C THR A 264 -0.54 6.38 0.05
N SER A 265 -0.05 7.55 0.47
CA SER A 265 -0.49 8.84 -0.06
C SER A 265 0.65 9.83 -0.17
N LEU A 266 0.44 10.85 -0.99
CA LEU A 266 1.28 12.04 -1.08
C LEU A 266 0.44 13.30 -0.85
N TYR A 267 1.07 14.33 -0.31
CA TYR A 267 0.55 15.71 -0.19
C TYR A 267 -0.71 15.89 0.68
N ALA A 268 -1.19 14.84 1.34
CA ALA A 268 -2.32 14.90 2.26
C ALA A 268 -1.93 15.57 3.59
N THR A 269 -2.81 16.44 4.10
CA THR A 269 -2.70 17.00 5.46
C THR A 269 -3.27 16.01 6.48
N ALA A 270 -4.31 15.29 6.09
CA ALA A 270 -4.86 14.20 6.88
C ALA A 270 -5.50 13.13 6.00
N ALA A 271 -5.68 11.96 6.57
CA ALA A 271 -6.39 10.85 5.97
C ALA A 271 -7.27 10.16 6.99
N TYR A 272 -8.28 9.45 6.52
CA TYR A 272 -9.06 8.50 7.31
C TYR A 272 -9.69 7.50 6.36
N TRP A 273 -9.93 6.30 6.85
CA TRP A 273 -10.76 5.34 6.13
C TRP A 273 -12.13 5.19 6.79
N THR A 274 -13.11 4.79 6.01
CA THR A 274 -14.47 4.47 6.45
C THR A 274 -14.76 3.04 6.03
N GLY A 275 -15.29 2.22 6.93
CA GLY A 275 -15.76 0.87 6.63
C GLY A 275 -17.19 0.65 7.14
N PRO A 276 -17.65 -0.62 7.22
CA PRO A 276 -19.00 -0.92 7.70
C PRO A 276 -19.28 -0.39 9.12
N LEU A 277 -18.29 -0.42 10.01
CA LEU A 277 -18.39 0.12 11.37
C LEU A 277 -18.34 1.65 11.45
N GLY A 278 -18.27 2.33 10.30
CA GLY A 278 -18.14 3.76 10.18
C GLY A 278 -16.69 4.20 10.06
N ARG A 279 -16.43 5.39 10.58
CA ARG A 279 -15.19 6.13 10.31
C ARG A 279 -14.09 5.78 11.29
N SER A 280 -12.88 5.55 10.78
CA SER A 280 -11.67 5.42 11.57
C SER A 280 -11.16 6.76 12.14
N GLN A 281 -10.14 6.67 12.99
CA GLN A 281 -9.39 7.85 13.45
C GLN A 281 -8.69 8.56 12.30
N TRP A 282 -8.46 9.85 12.48
CA TRP A 282 -7.67 10.65 11.55
C TRP A 282 -6.18 10.33 11.68
N TYR A 283 -5.51 10.18 10.54
CA TYR A 283 -4.06 10.15 10.40
C TYR A 283 -3.60 11.54 9.98
N THR A 284 -2.75 12.19 10.76
CA THR A 284 -2.20 13.52 10.44
C THR A 284 -0.89 13.37 9.66
N ASN A 285 -0.73 14.15 8.58
CA ASN A 285 0.43 14.12 7.67
C ASN A 285 0.92 12.69 7.34
N PRO A 286 0.07 11.85 6.74
CA PRO A 286 0.41 10.44 6.50
C PRO A 286 1.44 10.32 5.37
N VAL A 287 2.70 10.18 5.76
CA VAL A 287 3.85 10.02 4.84
C VAL A 287 4.36 8.58 4.76
N GLN A 288 3.89 7.69 5.64
CA GLN A 288 4.27 6.28 5.69
C GLN A 288 3.08 5.37 5.40
N SER A 289 3.37 4.20 4.83
CA SER A 289 2.41 3.12 4.67
C SER A 289 1.72 2.78 5.98
N GLN A 290 0.40 2.64 5.92
CA GLN A 290 -0.42 2.26 7.09
C GLN A 290 -1.03 0.89 6.87
N PHE A 291 -1.19 0.14 7.97
CA PHE A 291 -1.67 -1.23 7.97
C PHE A 291 -2.79 -1.48 9.01
N PRO A 292 -3.96 -0.82 8.89
CA PRO A 292 -5.01 -1.00 9.88
C PRO A 292 -5.68 -2.38 9.73
N PRO A 293 -5.90 -3.11 10.85
CA PRO A 293 -6.57 -4.40 10.82
C PRO A 293 -8.07 -4.24 10.59
N ILE A 294 -8.64 -5.19 9.86
CA ILE A 294 -10.07 -5.29 9.54
C ILE A 294 -10.52 -6.75 9.68
N THR A 295 -11.82 -6.96 9.91
CA THR A 295 -12.45 -8.29 9.86
C THR A 295 -13.76 -8.19 9.08
N PRO A 296 -13.72 -8.18 7.74
CA PRO A 296 -14.84 -7.81 6.87
C PRO A 296 -16.20 -8.43 7.24
N GLY A 297 -16.24 -9.75 7.44
CA GLY A 297 -17.49 -10.43 7.79
C GLY A 297 -18.05 -10.03 9.15
N LEU A 298 -17.19 -9.84 10.17
CA LEU A 298 -17.61 -9.35 11.48
C LEU A 298 -17.96 -7.87 11.47
N ASP A 299 -17.27 -7.05 10.69
CA ASP A 299 -17.55 -5.62 10.56
C ASP A 299 -18.96 -5.41 9.98
N VAL A 300 -19.29 -6.13 8.91
CA VAL A 300 -20.63 -6.12 8.31
C VAL A 300 -21.67 -6.69 9.27
N TYR A 301 -21.37 -7.79 9.96
CA TYR A 301 -22.26 -8.36 10.97
C TYR A 301 -22.58 -7.33 12.05
N ASN A 302 -21.57 -6.71 12.66
CA ASN A 302 -21.73 -5.76 13.77
C ASN A 302 -22.41 -4.46 13.33
N ALA A 303 -22.20 -4.00 12.10
CA ALA A 303 -22.85 -2.81 11.55
C ALA A 303 -24.33 -3.03 11.20
N SER A 304 -24.76 -4.27 10.91
CA SER A 304 -26.14 -4.53 10.48
C SER A 304 -27.13 -4.54 11.65
N ASN A 305 -28.22 -3.79 11.52
CA ASN A 305 -29.37 -3.85 12.43
C ASN A 305 -30.23 -5.10 12.20
N ASP A 306 -30.27 -5.63 10.97
CA ASP A 306 -31.07 -6.79 10.57
C ASP A 306 -30.13 -7.91 10.10
N LYS A 307 -29.87 -8.89 10.98
CA LYS A 307 -28.96 -10.01 10.68
C LYS A 307 -29.49 -10.92 9.57
N SER A 308 -30.79 -10.86 9.24
CA SER A 308 -31.33 -11.64 8.13
C SER A 308 -30.94 -11.09 6.74
N LYS A 309 -30.37 -9.88 6.69
CA LYS A 309 -30.02 -9.18 5.45
C LYS A 309 -28.57 -8.70 5.47
N LEU A 310 -27.65 -9.54 5.93
CA LEU A 310 -26.23 -9.19 5.91
C LEU A 310 -25.76 -8.98 4.46
N PRO A 311 -25.10 -7.86 4.15
CA PRO A 311 -24.37 -7.69 2.90
C PRO A 311 -23.42 -8.86 2.61
N GLY A 312 -23.27 -9.20 1.33
CA GLY A 312 -22.28 -10.19 0.88
C GLY A 312 -20.89 -9.60 0.71
N THR A 313 -20.76 -8.28 0.86
CA THR A 313 -19.51 -7.54 0.66
C THR A 313 -19.29 -6.53 1.78
N ALA A 314 -18.02 -6.20 2.04
CA ALA A 314 -17.61 -5.09 2.86
C ALA A 314 -16.88 -4.06 2.00
N GLU A 315 -17.34 -2.81 2.01
CA GLU A 315 -16.63 -1.70 1.35
C GLU A 315 -15.84 -0.90 2.38
N TYR A 316 -14.57 -0.66 2.07
CA TYR A 316 -13.72 0.27 2.79
C TYR A 316 -13.32 1.38 1.85
N SER A 317 -13.43 2.64 2.29
CA SER A 317 -13.05 3.80 1.49
C SER A 317 -11.97 4.60 2.21
N LEU A 318 -10.85 4.90 1.55
CA LEU A 318 -9.85 5.83 2.04
C LEU A 318 -10.17 7.22 1.53
N THR A 319 -10.16 8.21 2.43
CA THR A 319 -10.35 9.62 2.10
C THR A 319 -9.17 10.45 2.58
N LEU A 320 -8.61 11.25 1.67
CA LEU A 320 -7.57 12.23 1.97
C LEU A 320 -8.14 13.66 1.97
N THR A 321 -7.59 14.49 2.85
CA THR A 321 -7.84 15.94 2.91
C THR A 321 -6.53 16.70 2.74
N GLY A 322 -6.62 17.93 2.25
CA GLY A 322 -5.49 18.83 2.04
C GLY A 322 -5.86 19.90 1.03
N TYR A 323 -4.89 20.35 0.24
CA TYR A 323 -5.11 21.41 -0.73
C TYR A 323 -6.25 21.06 -1.69
N ASP A 324 -7.31 21.88 -1.65
CA ASP A 324 -8.43 21.84 -2.58
C ASP A 324 -8.49 23.15 -3.36
N PRO A 325 -8.01 23.19 -4.63
CA PRO A 325 -8.00 24.40 -5.46
C PRO A 325 -9.40 24.95 -5.73
N THR A 326 -10.45 24.15 -5.53
CA THR A 326 -11.84 24.60 -5.74
C THR A 326 -12.43 25.28 -4.52
N ASN A 327 -11.81 25.12 -3.33
CA ASN A 327 -12.31 25.57 -2.04
C ASN A 327 -13.75 25.10 -1.73
N LYS A 328 -14.14 23.93 -2.25
CA LYS A 328 -15.47 23.34 -2.04
C LYS A 328 -15.47 22.24 -0.99
N GLY A 329 -14.32 22.01 -0.33
CA GLY A 329 -14.15 20.90 0.61
C GLY A 329 -14.07 19.57 -0.12
N HIS A 330 -13.46 19.54 -1.31
CA HIS A 330 -13.33 18.32 -2.09
C HIS A 330 -12.42 17.34 -1.38
N ASN A 331 -12.94 16.14 -1.17
CA ASN A 331 -12.21 15.02 -0.60
C ASN A 331 -11.70 14.13 -1.72
N PHE A 332 -10.52 13.55 -1.54
CA PHE A 332 -9.94 12.61 -2.49
C PHE A 332 -10.17 11.20 -1.95
N THR A 333 -11.09 10.45 -2.57
CA THR A 333 -11.56 9.17 -2.06
C THR A 333 -11.35 8.05 -3.07
N THR A 334 -10.95 6.89 -2.57
CA THR A 334 -10.97 5.61 -3.32
C THR A 334 -11.53 4.52 -2.42
N SER A 335 -12.03 3.42 -3.00
CA SER A 335 -12.56 2.30 -2.23
C SER A 335 -12.07 0.94 -2.71
N VAL A 336 -12.13 -0.03 -1.79
CA VAL A 336 -11.92 -1.45 -2.03
C VAL A 336 -13.13 -2.19 -1.49
N THR A 337 -13.63 -3.13 -2.29
CA THR A 337 -14.78 -3.96 -1.93
C THR A 337 -14.31 -5.38 -1.77
N LEU A 338 -14.64 -6.00 -0.64
CA LEU A 338 -14.23 -7.36 -0.30
C LEU A 338 -15.47 -8.25 -0.30
N ASP A 339 -15.41 -9.35 -1.04
CA ASP A 339 -16.44 -10.39 -1.07
C ASP A 339 -16.29 -11.28 0.17
N ILE A 340 -17.39 -11.54 0.89
CA ILE A 340 -17.37 -12.32 2.12
C ILE A 340 -17.88 -13.72 1.82
N GLN A 341 -17.09 -14.73 2.16
CA GLN A 341 -17.48 -16.13 2.00
C GLN A 341 -18.64 -16.49 2.94
N LYS A 342 -19.49 -17.42 2.48
CA LYS A 342 -20.57 -17.98 3.31
C LYS A 342 -20.01 -18.81 4.46
N VAL A 343 -20.74 -18.81 5.56
CA VAL A 343 -20.49 -19.67 6.72
C VAL A 343 -21.00 -21.07 6.41
N GLN A 344 -20.16 -22.08 6.63
CA GLN A 344 -20.55 -23.47 6.46
C GLN A 344 -21.01 -24.06 7.79
N LEU A 345 -21.89 -25.06 7.75
CA LEU A 345 -22.23 -25.89 8.90
C LEU A 345 -21.36 -27.14 8.90
N ALA A 346 -20.57 -27.37 9.95
CA ALA A 346 -19.85 -28.63 10.12
C ALA A 346 -20.80 -29.74 10.58
N TYR A 347 -21.66 -29.46 11.56
CA TYR A 347 -22.71 -30.36 12.01
C TYR A 347 -23.79 -29.62 12.84
N PHE A 348 -25.00 -30.17 12.85
CA PHE A 348 -26.07 -29.88 13.81
C PHE A 348 -26.74 -31.21 14.15
N LYS A 349 -26.49 -31.74 15.36
CA LYS A 349 -26.82 -33.12 15.75
C LYS A 349 -26.95 -33.29 17.27
N TYR A 350 -27.46 -34.43 17.71
CA TYR A 350 -27.37 -34.87 19.10
C TYR A 350 -25.96 -35.39 19.43
N ALA A 351 -25.48 -35.07 20.64
CA ALA A 351 -24.17 -35.48 21.14
C ALA A 351 -24.16 -36.90 21.70
N LYS A 352 -25.33 -37.42 22.12
CA LYS A 352 -25.47 -38.73 22.76
C LYS A 352 -26.53 -39.57 22.09
N ASN A 353 -26.33 -40.89 22.13
CA ASN A 353 -27.26 -41.91 21.69
C ASN A 353 -27.20 -43.08 22.68
N ASP A 354 -28.16 -43.11 23.61
CA ASP A 354 -28.28 -44.16 24.62
C ASP A 354 -29.31 -45.20 24.16
N ASN A 355 -28.90 -46.14 23.31
CA ASN A 355 -29.77 -47.18 22.74
C ASN A 355 -31.00 -46.65 21.97
N GLY A 356 -30.83 -45.58 21.21
CA GLY A 356 -31.89 -44.93 20.42
C GLY A 356 -32.43 -43.66 21.08
N ASP A 357 -32.16 -43.44 22.36
CA ASP A 357 -32.51 -42.20 23.04
C ASP A 357 -31.47 -41.10 22.74
N LEU A 358 -31.83 -40.21 21.82
CA LEU A 358 -30.96 -39.11 21.38
C LEU A 358 -31.07 -37.90 22.31
N SER A 359 -29.93 -37.36 22.77
CA SER A 359 -29.91 -36.20 23.68
C SER A 359 -28.67 -35.32 23.53
N GLY A 360 -28.77 -34.09 24.07
CA GLY A 360 -27.68 -33.11 24.09
C GLY A 360 -27.38 -32.53 22.71
N ILE A 361 -28.21 -31.61 22.22
CA ILE A 361 -28.03 -30.98 20.91
C ILE A 361 -26.75 -30.14 20.88
N ILE A 362 -25.94 -30.34 19.83
CA ILE A 362 -24.72 -29.60 19.56
C ILE A 362 -24.67 -29.17 18.10
N TYR A 363 -24.01 -28.04 17.84
CA TYR A 363 -23.71 -27.59 16.48
C TYR A 363 -22.30 -27.02 16.40
N LYS A 364 -21.80 -26.92 15.16
CA LYS A 364 -20.53 -26.29 14.86
C LYS A 364 -20.55 -25.68 13.47
N THR A 365 -20.14 -24.42 13.36
CA THR A 365 -19.95 -23.71 12.08
C THR A 365 -18.50 -23.77 11.64
N ILE A 366 -18.24 -23.44 10.38
CA ILE A 366 -16.91 -23.18 9.81
C ILE A 366 -16.97 -21.81 9.14
N PRO A 367 -16.17 -20.82 9.59
CA PRO A 367 -15.30 -20.86 10.76
C PRO A 367 -16.08 -21.05 12.08
N ASP A 368 -15.37 -21.50 13.11
CA ASP A 368 -15.93 -21.74 14.45
C ASP A 368 -16.46 -20.42 15.05
N ASN A 369 -17.53 -20.50 15.84
CA ASN A 369 -18.10 -19.37 16.61
C ASN A 369 -18.59 -18.18 15.76
N TRP A 370 -19.16 -18.43 14.57
CA TRP A 370 -19.85 -17.37 13.84
C TRP A 370 -20.99 -16.78 14.69
N PRO A 371 -20.99 -15.48 15.02
CA PRO A 371 -22.00 -14.90 15.91
C PRO A 371 -23.39 -14.76 15.27
N GLY A 372 -23.50 -14.93 13.95
CA GLY A 372 -24.77 -14.95 13.23
C GLY A 372 -25.49 -16.29 13.28
N THR A 373 -25.40 -17.03 14.37
CA THR A 373 -26.17 -18.26 14.61
C THR A 373 -27.31 -18.00 15.58
N HIS A 374 -28.52 -18.41 15.23
CA HIS A 374 -29.68 -18.39 16.12
C HIS A 374 -30.23 -19.80 16.29
N TYR A 375 -30.30 -20.25 17.54
CA TYR A 375 -30.77 -21.57 17.91
C TYR A 375 -32.01 -21.45 18.78
N VAL A 376 -33.06 -22.18 18.41
CA VAL A 376 -34.33 -22.24 19.14
C VAL A 376 -34.76 -23.69 19.29
N VAL A 377 -35.32 -24.03 20.45
CA VAL A 377 -36.09 -25.26 20.64
C VAL A 377 -37.57 -24.88 20.57
N GLU A 378 -38.26 -25.45 19.61
CA GLU A 378 -39.68 -25.24 19.34
C GLU A 378 -40.55 -25.94 20.40
N HIS A 379 -41.83 -25.55 20.47
CA HIS A 379 -42.78 -26.11 21.43
C HIS A 379 -43.01 -27.62 21.30
N ASP A 380 -42.78 -28.18 20.11
CA ASP A 380 -42.90 -29.61 19.82
C ASP A 380 -41.62 -30.41 20.16
N GLY A 381 -40.58 -29.73 20.66
CA GLY A 381 -39.29 -30.34 21.00
C GLY A 381 -38.35 -30.49 19.81
N SER A 382 -38.74 -30.06 18.59
CA SER A 382 -37.79 -29.88 17.49
C SER A 382 -36.88 -28.68 17.75
N ALA A 383 -35.71 -28.68 17.14
CA ALA A 383 -34.75 -27.60 17.25
C ALA A 383 -34.41 -27.06 15.87
N VAL A 384 -34.34 -25.73 15.80
CA VAL A 384 -34.05 -24.99 14.57
C VAL A 384 -32.76 -24.21 14.77
N LEU A 385 -31.81 -24.42 13.86
CA LEU A 385 -30.59 -23.62 13.76
C LEU A 385 -30.65 -22.77 12.50
N THR A 386 -30.70 -21.45 12.68
CA THR A 386 -30.56 -20.48 11.60
C THR A 386 -29.15 -19.92 11.59
N ILE A 387 -28.47 -20.00 10.44
CA ILE A 387 -27.22 -19.30 10.17
C ILE A 387 -27.54 -18.10 9.28
N TYR A 388 -27.37 -16.90 9.82
CA TYR A 388 -27.41 -15.65 9.09
C TYR A 388 -26.17 -15.54 8.22
N GLN A 389 -26.37 -15.61 6.90
CA GLN A 389 -25.28 -15.65 5.93
C GLN A 389 -24.92 -14.25 5.44
N PRO A 390 -23.62 -13.94 5.24
CA PRO A 390 -23.22 -12.89 4.32
C PRO A 390 -23.91 -13.09 2.95
N GLY A 391 -24.52 -12.03 2.42
CA GLY A 391 -25.33 -12.05 1.20
C GLY A 391 -26.84 -12.27 1.42
N GLY A 392 -27.31 -12.29 2.67
CA GLY A 392 -28.72 -12.20 3.05
C GLY A 392 -29.55 -13.48 2.90
N ASN A 393 -28.99 -14.56 2.36
CA ASN A 393 -29.70 -15.83 2.23
C ASN A 393 -29.40 -16.74 3.41
N ASN A 394 -30.24 -16.70 4.46
CA ASN A 394 -30.06 -17.52 5.65
C ASN A 394 -30.08 -19.02 5.32
N SER A 395 -29.30 -19.80 6.06
CA SER A 395 -29.36 -21.26 6.03
C SER A 395 -30.09 -21.75 7.27
N VAL A 396 -31.14 -22.57 7.09
CA VAL A 396 -31.96 -23.08 8.20
C VAL A 396 -31.83 -24.59 8.24
N TYR A 397 -31.55 -25.12 9.43
CA TYR A 397 -31.38 -26.54 9.68
C TYR A 397 -32.29 -26.97 10.82
N TYR A 398 -32.78 -28.20 10.73
CA TYR A 398 -33.77 -28.74 11.64
C TYR A 398 -33.24 -30.02 12.28
N LEU A 399 -33.61 -30.25 13.53
CA LEU A 399 -33.22 -31.43 14.28
C LEU A 399 -34.31 -31.80 15.28
N GLY A 400 -34.83 -33.02 15.20
CA GLY A 400 -35.77 -33.56 16.19
C GLY A 400 -36.83 -34.47 15.56
N SER A 401 -37.34 -35.39 16.36
CA SER A 401 -38.30 -36.41 15.91
C SER A 401 -39.67 -35.84 15.54
N ALA A 402 -40.00 -34.63 15.99
CA ALA A 402 -41.24 -33.94 15.61
C ALA A 402 -41.18 -33.38 14.18
N ASP A 403 -40.00 -33.16 13.62
CA ASP A 403 -39.83 -32.70 12.23
C ASP A 403 -39.75 -33.90 11.27
N THR A 404 -40.80 -34.05 10.46
CA THR A 404 -40.95 -35.14 9.49
C THR A 404 -40.73 -34.70 8.04
N PHE A 405 -40.27 -33.45 7.82
CA PHE A 405 -40.22 -32.85 6.49
C PHE A 405 -38.79 -32.51 6.04
N HIS A 406 -37.95 -32.05 6.97
CA HIS A 406 -36.62 -31.57 6.63
C HIS A 406 -35.55 -32.67 6.83
N PRO A 407 -34.54 -32.76 5.96
CA PRO A 407 -33.44 -33.74 6.08
C PRO A 407 -32.63 -33.54 7.35
N GLN A 408 -32.26 -34.63 8.03
CA GLN A 408 -31.50 -34.57 9.29
C GLN A 408 -30.41 -35.64 9.36
N ILE A 409 -29.22 -35.26 9.84
CA ILE A 409 -28.25 -36.20 10.43
C ILE A 409 -28.37 -36.03 11.94
N GLN A 410 -29.20 -36.86 12.56
CA GLN A 410 -29.57 -36.71 13.97
C GLN A 410 -28.42 -37.07 14.91
N TYR A 411 -27.61 -38.06 14.55
CA TYR A 411 -26.43 -38.46 15.31
C TYR A 411 -25.33 -38.86 14.34
N PHE A 412 -24.09 -38.51 14.65
CA PHE A 412 -22.91 -38.99 13.93
C PHE A 412 -21.69 -38.84 14.82
N ALA A 413 -21.23 -39.92 15.45
CA ALA A 413 -20.10 -39.85 16.38
C ALA A 413 -19.32 -41.16 16.42
N GLN A 414 -18.10 -41.07 16.95
CA GLN A 414 -17.27 -42.21 17.28
C GLN A 414 -17.77 -42.83 18.60
N GLN A 415 -17.92 -44.15 18.63
CA GLN A 415 -18.27 -44.88 19.84
C GLN A 415 -17.08 -44.87 20.82
N GLU A 416 -17.39 -44.74 22.10
CA GLU A 416 -16.39 -44.54 23.16
C GLU A 416 -15.32 -45.65 23.15
N ASN A 417 -14.04 -45.26 23.08
CA ASN A 417 -12.89 -46.16 23.06
C ASN A 417 -12.85 -47.19 21.91
N THR A 418 -13.47 -46.90 20.76
CA THR A 418 -13.44 -47.77 19.57
C THR A 418 -13.14 -46.98 18.29
N SER A 419 -12.75 -47.66 17.20
CA SER A 419 -12.71 -47.09 15.84
C SER A 419 -14.08 -47.02 15.16
N THR A 420 -15.14 -47.52 15.81
CA THR A 420 -16.48 -47.58 15.23
C THR A 420 -17.12 -46.19 15.24
N ILE A 421 -17.55 -45.71 14.08
CA ILE A 421 -18.44 -44.55 13.97
C ILE A 421 -19.87 -45.05 13.76
N SER A 422 -20.85 -44.33 14.31
CA SER A 422 -22.26 -44.64 14.10
C SER A 422 -23.07 -43.39 13.76
N TRP A 423 -24.15 -43.59 13.02
CA TRP A 423 -25.08 -42.54 12.63
C TRP A 423 -26.54 -42.92 12.89
N VAL A 424 -27.35 -41.89 13.07
CA VAL A 424 -28.80 -41.93 13.02
C VAL A 424 -29.25 -40.77 12.14
N THR A 425 -30.13 -41.02 11.17
CA THR A 425 -30.63 -39.99 10.26
C THR A 425 -32.16 -40.00 10.18
N ALA A 426 -32.74 -38.94 9.64
CA ALA A 426 -34.17 -38.87 9.38
C ALA A 426 -34.45 -38.08 8.09
N ASN A 427 -35.54 -38.44 7.41
CA ASN A 427 -36.05 -37.75 6.22
C ASN A 427 -35.03 -37.67 5.06
N LEU A 428 -34.19 -38.69 4.89
CA LEU A 428 -33.20 -38.80 3.80
C LEU A 428 -33.58 -39.91 2.82
N VAL A 429 -33.22 -39.73 1.54
CA VAL A 429 -33.36 -40.76 0.49
C VAL A 429 -32.03 -41.35 0.03
N SER A 430 -30.92 -40.68 0.36
CA SER A 430 -29.57 -41.18 0.12
C SER A 430 -28.61 -40.68 1.19
N LEU A 431 -27.57 -41.48 1.44
CA LEU A 431 -26.53 -41.19 2.41
C LEU A 431 -25.18 -41.60 1.84
N THR A 432 -24.18 -40.74 2.02
CA THR A 432 -22.79 -41.06 1.67
C THR A 432 -21.87 -40.78 2.85
N LEU A 433 -20.87 -41.64 3.03
CA LEU A 433 -19.79 -41.47 3.99
C LEU A 433 -18.49 -41.31 3.20
N ASN A 434 -17.83 -40.16 3.30
CA ASN A 434 -16.65 -39.81 2.49
C ASN A 434 -16.86 -39.98 0.98
N GLY A 435 -18.09 -39.77 0.50
CA GLY A 435 -18.47 -39.92 -0.90
C GLY A 435 -18.88 -41.34 -1.32
N GLU A 436 -18.73 -42.34 -0.46
CA GLU A 436 -19.18 -43.71 -0.72
C GLU A 436 -20.63 -43.90 -0.24
N SER A 437 -21.46 -44.55 -1.06
CA SER A 437 -22.87 -44.78 -0.73
C SER A 437 -23.04 -45.77 0.43
N VAL A 438 -23.97 -45.45 1.32
CA VAL A 438 -24.34 -46.28 2.47
C VAL A 438 -25.70 -46.94 2.21
N SER A 439 -25.84 -48.23 2.49
CA SER A 439 -27.07 -48.98 2.26
C SER A 439 -28.15 -48.79 3.33
N ASP A 440 -27.74 -48.63 4.59
CA ASP A 440 -28.66 -48.34 5.70
C ASP A 440 -28.60 -46.85 6.04
N ILE A 441 -29.64 -46.13 5.59
CA ILE A 441 -29.71 -44.67 5.67
C ILE A 441 -30.11 -44.26 7.10
N ASP A 442 -31.10 -44.92 7.68
CA ASP A 442 -31.73 -44.48 8.93
C ASP A 442 -30.81 -44.69 10.13
N HIS A 443 -30.05 -45.78 10.16
CA HIS A 443 -29.16 -46.12 11.26
C HIS A 443 -28.00 -46.96 10.75
N GLY A 444 -26.80 -46.75 11.27
CA GLY A 444 -25.69 -47.60 10.86
C GLY A 444 -24.41 -47.40 11.62
N GLN A 445 -23.46 -48.29 11.33
CA GLN A 445 -22.14 -48.34 11.94
C GLN A 445 -21.10 -48.58 10.85
N TYR A 446 -19.91 -48.02 11.04
CA TYR A 446 -18.78 -48.19 10.15
C TYR A 446 -17.50 -48.26 10.98
N GLU A 447 -16.63 -49.20 10.65
CA GLU A 447 -15.33 -49.34 11.32
C GLU A 447 -14.30 -48.44 10.62
N ALA A 448 -13.87 -47.35 11.28
CA ALA A 448 -12.95 -46.40 10.68
C ALA A 448 -11.55 -47.04 10.53
N PRO A 449 -11.04 -47.23 9.30
CA PRO A 449 -9.75 -47.89 9.09
C PRO A 449 -8.53 -47.04 9.53
N SER A 450 -8.72 -45.73 9.74
CA SER A 450 -7.67 -44.79 10.09
C SER A 450 -8.22 -43.59 10.87
N ALA A 451 -7.39 -42.98 11.72
CA ALA A 451 -7.70 -41.66 12.28
C ALA A 451 -7.82 -40.62 11.15
N GLY A 452 -8.75 -39.68 11.27
CA GLY A 452 -9.01 -38.72 10.19
C GLY A 452 -10.31 -37.95 10.32
N VAL A 453 -10.66 -37.25 9.24
CA VAL A 453 -11.95 -36.54 9.11
C VAL A 453 -12.88 -37.40 8.27
N TYR A 454 -14.07 -37.66 8.80
CA TYR A 454 -15.14 -38.36 8.13
C TYR A 454 -16.32 -37.42 7.92
N THR A 455 -16.84 -37.36 6.71
CA THR A 455 -17.96 -36.51 6.33
C THR A 455 -19.13 -37.38 5.91
N LEU A 456 -20.22 -37.26 6.66
CA LEU A 456 -21.51 -37.86 6.31
C LEU A 456 -22.35 -36.82 5.57
N VAL A 457 -22.82 -37.13 4.36
CA VAL A 457 -23.68 -36.26 3.56
C VAL A 457 -24.98 -36.99 3.22
N GLY A 458 -26.09 -36.41 3.65
CA GLY A 458 -27.44 -36.89 3.38
C GLY A 458 -28.15 -36.02 2.35
N SER A 459 -28.96 -36.62 1.47
CA SER A 459 -29.84 -35.88 0.57
C SER A 459 -31.30 -36.28 0.77
N ALA A 460 -32.19 -35.27 0.78
CA ALA A 460 -33.65 -35.47 0.76
C ALA A 460 -34.18 -35.63 -0.68
N SER A 461 -35.46 -35.99 -0.78
CA SER A 461 -36.16 -36.20 -2.06
C SER A 461 -36.30 -34.94 -2.91
N ASP A 462 -36.28 -33.77 -2.27
CA ASP A 462 -36.30 -32.45 -2.92
C ASP A 462 -34.91 -31.97 -3.39
N GLY A 463 -33.87 -32.77 -3.14
CA GLY A 463 -32.48 -32.43 -3.45
C GLY A 463 -31.76 -31.61 -2.37
N THR A 464 -32.44 -31.24 -1.28
CA THR A 464 -31.80 -30.56 -0.14
C THR A 464 -30.76 -31.47 0.50
N GLN A 465 -29.56 -30.93 0.77
CA GLN A 465 -28.46 -31.67 1.37
C GLN A 465 -28.16 -31.19 2.79
N VAL A 466 -27.81 -32.15 3.65
CA VAL A 466 -27.28 -31.90 4.99
C VAL A 466 -25.98 -32.67 5.19
N GLN A 467 -25.08 -32.11 5.99
CA GLN A 467 -23.78 -32.72 6.26
C GLN A 467 -23.45 -32.73 7.75
N SER A 468 -22.62 -33.69 8.13
CA SER A 468 -22.03 -33.80 9.47
C SER A 468 -20.59 -34.26 9.36
N VAL A 469 -19.67 -33.45 9.88
CA VAL A 469 -18.23 -33.72 9.90
C VAL A 469 -17.82 -34.25 11.27
N LEU A 470 -17.03 -35.31 11.30
CA LEU A 470 -16.52 -35.97 12.50
C LEU A 470 -15.00 -36.15 12.39
N LYS A 471 -14.27 -35.81 13.44
CA LYS A 471 -12.84 -36.17 13.58
C LYS A 471 -12.73 -37.41 14.45
N VAL A 472 -12.15 -38.48 13.91
CA VAL A 472 -11.96 -39.77 14.56
C VAL A 472 -10.51 -39.88 15.04
N GLY A 473 -10.32 -40.23 16.32
CA GLY A 473 -9.02 -40.65 16.87
C GLY A 473 -8.95 -42.17 16.95
N LEU A 474 -7.75 -42.77 16.87
CA LEU A 474 -7.55 -44.20 17.09
C LEU A 474 -6.83 -44.48 18.39
#